data_AF-A0A2V9HT82-F1
#
_entry.id   AF-A0A2V9HT82-F1
#
_cell.length_a   1.000
_cell.length_b   1.000
_cell.length_c   1.000
_cell.angle_alpha   90.00
_cell.angle_beta   90.00
_cell.angle_gamma   90.00
#
_symmetry.space_group_name_H-M   'P 1'
#
loop_
_entity.id
_entity.type
_entity.pdbx_description
1 polymer ?
#
loop_
_entity_poly.entity_id
_entity_poly.type
_entity_poly.pdbx_seq_one_letter_code
_entity_poly.pdbx_strand_id
1 'polypeptide(L)'
;MPSPVTLRVDKETRQRIARIARRKQMSASEVIRQAIEAWIEEQEPAGSPYEMVSDLIGIVHGGNRKRSAGAGRQFTALLKSRRSSR
;
A
#
# COMPACT_ATOMS: atom_id res chain seq x y z
N MET A 1 1.58 19.39 -19.80
CA MET A 1 1.63 18.16 -20.63
C MET A 1 2.80 17.32 -20.15
N PRO A 2 2.71 15.97 -20.13
CA PRO A 2 3.85 15.15 -19.74
C PRO A 2 5.02 15.39 -20.71
N SER A 3 6.21 15.61 -20.17
CA SER A 3 7.42 15.81 -20.97
C SER A 3 7.96 14.46 -21.47
N PRO A 4 8.38 14.35 -22.75
CA PRO A 4 8.95 13.12 -23.25
C PRO A 4 10.32 12.85 -22.61
N VAL A 5 10.55 11.62 -22.16
CA VAL A 5 11.83 11.16 -21.62
C VAL A 5 12.38 10.08 -22.54
N THR A 6 13.63 10.22 -22.97
CA THR A 6 14.33 9.23 -23.81
C THR A 6 15.22 8.37 -22.92
N LEU A 7 14.89 7.08 -22.81
CA LEU A 7 15.66 6.10 -22.04
C LEU A 7 16.49 5.21 -22.98
N ARG A 8 17.79 5.09 -22.70
CA ARG A 8 18.63 4.06 -23.33
C ARG A 8 18.54 2.78 -22.52
N VAL A 9 18.19 1.68 -23.20
CA VAL A 9 18.13 0.34 -22.61
C VAL A 9 19.02 -0.60 -23.40
N ASP A 10 19.54 -1.61 -22.72
CA ASP A 10 20.29 -2.67 -23.37
C ASP A 10 19.38 -3.51 -24.30
N LYS A 11 20.01 -4.29 -25.18
CA LYS A 11 19.31 -5.10 -26.18
C LYS A 11 18.40 -6.15 -25.55
N GLU A 12 18.80 -6.73 -24.41
CA GLU A 12 18.05 -7.77 -23.74
C GLU A 12 16.78 -7.19 -23.11
N THR A 13 16.90 -6.08 -22.38
CA THR A 13 15.76 -5.37 -21.79
C THR A 13 14.77 -4.93 -22.87
N ARG A 14 15.26 -4.40 -23.99
CA ARG A 14 14.41 -4.06 -25.15
C ARG A 14 13.62 -5.26 -25.67
N GLN A 15 14.24 -6.43 -25.77
CA GLN A 15 13.57 -7.65 -26.21
C GLN A 15 12.53 -8.14 -25.19
N ARG A 16 12.83 -8.05 -23.88
CA ARG A 16 11.89 -8.39 -22.81
C ARG A 16 10.65 -7.49 -22.85
N ILE A 17 10.83 -6.17 -22.98
CA ILE A 17 9.73 -5.20 -23.13
C ILE A 17 8.88 -5.54 -24.35
N ALA A 18 9.51 -5.78 -25.51
CA ALA A 18 8.79 -6.12 -26.73
C ALA A 18 7.97 -7.43 -26.60
N ARG A 19 8.49 -8.42 -25.87
CA ARG A 19 7.78 -9.68 -25.60
C ARG A 19 6.55 -9.45 -24.72
N ILE A 20 6.66 -8.63 -23.68
CA ILE A 20 5.55 -8.30 -22.77
C ILE A 20 4.49 -7.48 -23.52
N ALA A 21 4.92 -6.47 -24.27
CA ALA A 21 4.05 -5.64 -25.10
C ALA A 21 3.18 -6.49 -26.05
N ARG A 22 3.78 -7.46 -26.75
CA ARG A 22 3.05 -8.39 -27.61
C ARG A 22 2.06 -9.28 -26.85
N ARG A 23 2.47 -9.83 -25.69
CA ARG A 23 1.60 -10.70 -24.88
C ARG A 23 0.41 -9.97 -24.30
N LYS A 24 0.59 -8.71 -23.88
CA LYS A 24 -0.45 -7.89 -23.27
C LYS A 24 -1.23 -7.02 -24.26
N GLN A 25 -0.88 -7.04 -25.56
CA GLN A 25 -1.44 -6.15 -26.58
C GLN A 25 -1.31 -4.66 -26.20
N MET A 26 -0.14 -4.29 -25.69
CA MET A 26 0.17 -2.93 -25.22
C MET A 26 1.35 -2.34 -26.00
N SER A 27 1.46 -1.02 -26.01
CA SER A 27 2.65 -0.34 -26.54
C SER A 27 3.85 -0.52 -25.62
N ALA A 28 5.07 -0.43 -26.17
CA ALA A 28 6.28 -0.48 -25.36
C ALA A 28 6.32 0.64 -24.31
N SER A 29 5.82 1.83 -24.66
CA SER A 29 5.75 2.98 -23.75
C SER A 29 4.79 2.74 -22.58
N GLU A 30 3.65 2.09 -22.80
CA GLU A 30 2.73 1.74 -21.70
C GLU A 30 3.32 0.67 -20.78
N VAL A 31 4.00 -0.33 -21.35
CA VAL A 31 4.71 -1.34 -20.54
C VAL A 31 5.77 -0.69 -19.66
N ILE A 32 6.54 0.26 -20.21
CA ILE A 32 7.53 1.01 -19.44
C ILE A 32 6.86 1.87 -18.36
N ARG A 33 5.73 2.52 -18.67
CA ARG A 33 5.00 3.33 -17.71
C ARG A 33 4.51 2.50 -16.52
N GLN A 34 3.88 1.35 -16.78
CA GLN A 34 3.43 0.44 -15.72
C GLN A 34 4.59 -0.08 -14.87
N ALA A 35 5.74 -0.37 -15.50
CA ALA A 35 6.92 -0.83 -14.76
C ALA A 35 7.47 0.27 -13.83
N ILE A 36 7.48 1.53 -14.29
CA ILE A 36 7.90 2.67 -13.47
C ILE A 36 6.91 2.92 -12.33
N GLU A 37 5.61 2.86 -12.60
CA GLU A 37 4.56 3.06 -11.59
C GLU A 37 4.66 2.00 -10.48
N ALA A 38 4.76 0.72 -10.85
CA ALA A 38 4.96 -0.37 -9.88
C ALA A 38 6.27 -0.22 -9.10
N TRP A 39 7.33 0.29 -9.73
CA TRP A 39 8.60 0.55 -9.04
C TRP A 39 8.49 1.72 -8.07
N ILE A 40 7.77 2.79 -8.43
CA ILE A 40 7.51 3.93 -7.53
C ILE A 40 6.69 3.46 -6.33
N GLU A 41 5.64 2.69 -6.52
CA GLU A 41 4.82 2.16 -5.43
C GLU A 41 5.63 1.28 -4.44
N GLU A 42 6.64 0.57 -4.93
CA GLU A 42 7.53 -0.24 -4.08
C GLU A 42 8.57 0.62 -3.32
N GLN A 43 9.01 1.73 -3.91
CA GLN A 43 10.04 2.61 -3.33
C GLN A 43 9.46 3.72 -2.45
N GLU A 44 8.24 4.18 -2.73
CA GLU A 44 7.56 5.12 -1.88
C GLU A 44 7.23 4.40 -0.56
N PRO A 45 7.80 4.86 0.57
CA PRO A 45 7.38 4.32 1.84
C PRO A 45 5.87 4.53 1.91
N ALA A 46 5.14 3.48 2.31
CA ALA A 46 3.80 3.68 2.87
C ALA A 46 3.92 4.90 3.79
N GLY A 47 3.05 5.90 3.60
CA GLY A 47 3.20 7.23 4.20
C GLY A 47 3.59 7.16 5.68
N SER A 48 4.03 8.27 6.26
CA SER A 48 4.42 8.29 7.68
C SER A 48 3.40 7.51 8.53
N PRO A 49 3.81 6.76 9.58
CA PRO A 49 2.87 5.94 10.34
C PRO A 49 1.60 6.69 10.77
N TYR A 50 1.71 8.02 10.94
CA TYR A 50 0.60 8.95 11.09
C TYR A 50 -0.35 9.01 9.88
N GLU A 51 0.13 9.23 8.67
CA GLU A 51 -0.66 9.24 7.43
C GLU A 51 -1.35 7.90 7.15
N MET A 52 -0.73 6.78 7.52
CA MET A 52 -1.36 5.46 7.37
C MET A 52 -2.57 5.23 8.28
N VAL A 53 -2.67 5.98 9.40
CA VAL A 53 -3.75 5.83 10.38
C VAL A 53 -4.55 7.12 10.56
N SER A 54 -4.28 8.17 9.80
CA SER A 54 -4.92 9.49 9.95
C SER A 54 -6.44 9.38 9.80
N ASP A 55 -6.89 8.56 8.85
CA ASP A 55 -8.31 8.25 8.63
C ASP A 55 -8.95 7.47 9.79
N LEU A 56 -8.15 6.83 10.65
CA LEU A 56 -8.57 6.18 11.89
C LEU A 56 -8.51 7.15 13.09
N ILE A 57 -7.72 8.23 13.00
CA ILE A 57 -7.58 9.26 14.03
C ILE A 57 -8.60 10.36 13.74
N GLY A 58 -9.86 10.03 14.05
CA GLY A 58 -10.97 10.98 13.98
C GLY A 58 -12.17 10.45 14.76
N ILE A 59 -12.54 11.14 15.83
CA ILE A 59 -13.76 10.80 16.57
C ILE A 59 -14.95 11.38 15.80
N VAL A 60 -15.63 10.55 14.99
CA VAL A 60 -16.85 11.02 14.31
C VAL A 60 -18.04 11.08 15.26
N HIS A 61 -18.14 10.22 16.28
CA HIS A 61 -19.09 10.34 17.41
C HIS A 61 -18.54 9.64 18.66
N GLY A 62 -18.23 10.40 19.71
CA GLY A 62 -17.74 9.83 20.97
C GLY A 62 -18.81 9.00 21.67
N GLY A 63 -18.61 7.69 21.76
CA GLY A 63 -19.46 6.80 22.56
C GLY A 63 -19.41 7.13 24.06
N ASN A 64 -20.18 6.39 24.88
CA ASN A 64 -20.28 6.60 26.33
C ASN A 64 -18.90 6.81 26.99
N ARG A 65 -18.70 7.98 27.62
CA ARG A 65 -17.46 8.44 28.26
C ARG A 65 -16.86 7.47 29.29
N LYS A 66 -17.66 6.52 29.80
CA LYS A 66 -17.22 5.50 30.75
C LYS A 66 -16.62 4.24 30.09
N ARG A 67 -16.63 4.11 28.77
CA ARG A 67 -16.08 2.92 28.09
C ARG A 67 -14.55 2.81 28.15
N SER A 68 -13.84 3.91 28.39
CA SER A 68 -12.39 3.90 28.66
C SER A 68 -12.06 3.58 30.12
N ALA A 69 -13.03 3.67 31.04
CA ALA A 69 -12.81 3.40 32.46
C ALA A 69 -12.52 1.91 32.68
N GLY A 70 -11.31 1.60 33.16
CA GLY A 70 -10.89 0.23 33.41
C GLY A 70 -10.61 -0.59 32.14
N ALA A 71 -10.41 0.06 30.98
CA ALA A 71 -10.17 -0.61 29.70
C ALA A 71 -9.04 -1.65 29.78
N GLY A 72 -7.96 -1.37 30.51
CA GLY A 72 -6.87 -2.33 30.72
C GLY A 72 -7.32 -3.63 31.41
N ARG A 73 -8.11 -3.54 32.48
CA ARG A 73 -8.62 -4.72 33.21
C ARG A 73 -9.57 -5.54 32.33
N GLN A 74 -10.44 -4.87 31.58
CA GLN A 74 -11.38 -5.51 30.66
C GLN A 74 -10.66 -6.20 29.50
N PHE A 75 -9.63 -5.55 28.94
CA PHE A 75 -8.82 -6.12 27.87
C PHE A 75 -8.03 -7.34 28.34
N THR A 76 -7.42 -7.29 29.53
CA THR A 76 -6.76 -8.45 30.14
C THR A 76 -7.72 -9.63 30.34
N ALA A 77 -8.95 -9.38 30.81
CA ALA A 77 -9.96 -10.42 30.98
C ALA A 77 -10.34 -11.08 29.63
N LEU A 78 -10.49 -10.28 28.58
CA LEU A 78 -10.80 -10.74 27.22
C LEU A 78 -9.66 -11.58 26.61
N LEU A 79 -8.41 -11.19 26.83
CA LEU A 79 -7.26 -11.98 26.36
C LEU A 79 -7.16 -13.32 27.10
N LYS A 80 -7.46 -13.34 28.41
CA LYS A 80 -7.48 -14.58 29.20
C LYS A 80 -8.59 -15.53 28.74
N SER A 81 -9.79 -15.02 28.45
CA SER A 81 -10.89 -15.86 27.95
C SER A 81 -10.58 -16.46 26.57
N ARG A 82 -10.01 -15.68 25.64
CA ARG A 82 -9.58 -16.18 24.32
C ARG A 82 -8.49 -17.25 24.38
N ARG A 83 -7.58 -17.15 25.37
CA ARG A 83 -6.53 -18.15 25.58
C ARG A 83 -7.09 -19.44 26.19
N SER A 84 -8.18 -19.35 26.95
CA SER A 84 -8.84 -20.50 27.56
C SER A 84 -9.81 -21.23 26.62
N SER A 85 -10.21 -20.59 25.51
CA SER A 85 -11.09 -21.17 24.48
C SER A 85 -10.34 -21.83 23.32
N ARG A 86 -9.02 -21.94 23.42
CA ARG A 86 -8.12 -22.68 22.52
C ARG A 86 -7.61 -23.91 23.23
#